data_AF-A0A075QZJ8-F1
#
_entry.id   AF-A0A075QZJ8-F1
#
_cell.length_a   1.000
_cell.length_b   1.000
_cell.length_c   1.000
_cell.angle_alpha   90.00
_cell.angle_beta   90.00
_cell.angle_gamma   90.00
#
_symmetry.space_group_name_H-M   'P 1'
#
loop_
_entity.id
_entity.type
_entity.pdbx_description
1 polymer ?
#
loop_
_entity_poly.entity_id
_entity_poly.type
_entity_poly.pdbx_seq_one_letter_code
_entity_poly.pdbx_strand_id
1 'polypeptide(L)'
;MKQVSAKDGVFQAYNQIKKYAEEGLFRNNIFSTLQVFVISNEQTTRYFANALPKDIHKKFVFSWRTTDNRKVENLYEFVKQVLNIPDAHRLIVNYTIVSEDQFAYS
;
A
#
# COMPACT_ATOMS: atom_id res chain seq x y z
N MET A 1 31.14 -4.93 -0.07
CA MET A 1 29.81 -4.38 -0.43
C MET A 1 28.76 -5.24 0.28
N LYS A 2 27.87 -4.66 1.10
CA LYS A 2 26.81 -5.44 1.78
C LYS A 2 25.88 -6.01 0.70
N GLN A 3 25.70 -7.34 0.68
CA GLN A 3 24.62 -7.97 -0.08
C GLN A 3 23.30 -7.47 0.52
N VAL A 4 22.66 -6.52 -0.15
CA VAL A 4 21.31 -6.08 0.18
C VAL A 4 20.39 -7.23 -0.26
N SER A 5 19.77 -7.91 0.69
CA SER A 5 18.79 -8.95 0.40
C SER A 5 17.59 -8.33 -0.31
N ALA A 6 16.90 -9.07 -1.18
CA ALA A 6 15.70 -8.56 -1.86
C ALA A 6 14.66 -7.98 -0.89
N LYS A 7 14.56 -8.53 0.32
CA LYS A 7 13.68 -8.01 1.38
C LYS A 7 14.10 -6.63 1.89
N ASP A 8 15.40 -6.32 1.87
CA ASP A 8 15.95 -5.09 2.42
C ASP A 8 15.55 -3.88 1.56
N GLY A 9 15.46 -4.04 0.23
CA GLY A 9 15.03 -2.97 -0.68
C GLY A 9 13.57 -2.56 -0.46
N VAL A 10 12.68 -3.52 -0.24
CA VAL A 10 11.25 -3.24 0.01
C VAL A 10 11.06 -2.48 1.32
N PHE A 11 11.79 -2.84 2.39
CA PHE A 11 11.69 -2.13 3.66
C PHE A 11 12.34 -0.74 3.64
N GLN A 12 13.34 -0.52 2.78
CA GLN A 12 13.85 0.83 2.53
C GLN A 12 12.78 1.73 1.89
N ALA A 13 12.07 1.22 0.86
CA ALA A 13 10.96 1.95 0.25
C ALA A 13 9.84 2.25 1.27
N TYR A 14 9.49 1.30 2.12
CA TYR A 14 8.53 1.52 3.22
C TYR A 14 8.97 2.66 4.15
N ASN A 15 10.23 2.66 4.61
CA ASN A 15 10.74 3.70 5.50
C ASN A 15 10.71 5.07 4.81
N GLN A 16 10.97 5.12 3.51
CA GLN A 16 10.92 6.37 2.73
C GLN A 16 9.50 6.94 2.65
N ILE A 17 8.50 6.10 2.39
CA ILE A 17 7.08 6.51 2.40
C ILE A 17 6.68 7.01 3.79
N LYS A 18 7.10 6.32 4.86
CA LYS A 18 6.83 6.76 6.24
C LYS A 18 7.38 8.16 6.51
N LYS A 19 8.63 8.43 6.10
CA LYS A 19 9.24 9.75 6.22
C LYS A 19 8.46 10.83 5.49
N TYR A 20 8.04 10.58 4.25
CA TYR A 20 7.22 11.53 3.49
C TYR A 20 5.85 11.77 4.12
N ALA A 21 5.24 10.75 4.72
CA ALA A 21 4.00 10.91 5.46
C ALA A 21 4.20 11.79 6.71
N GLU A 22 5.30 11.60 7.45
CA GLU A 22 5.68 12.44 8.60
C GLU A 22 5.95 13.90 8.20
N GLU A 23 6.54 14.13 7.02
CA GLU A 23 6.76 15.45 6.43
C GLU A 23 5.49 16.09 5.85
N GLY A 24 4.36 15.37 5.86
CA GLY A 24 3.07 15.89 5.39
C GLY A 24 2.90 15.91 3.86
N LEU A 25 3.75 15.20 3.11
CA LEU A 25 3.73 15.19 1.63
C LEU A 25 2.38 14.74 1.06
N PHE A 26 1.70 13.81 1.74
CA PHE A 26 0.42 13.25 1.32
C PHE A 26 -0.80 13.99 1.91
N ARG A 27 -0.61 15.22 2.39
CA ARG A 27 -1.67 16.04 2.99
C ARG A 27 -1.84 17.35 2.25
N ASN A 28 -3.06 17.86 2.25
CA ASN A 28 -3.43 19.18 1.72
C ASN A 28 -3.01 19.41 0.25
N ASN A 29 -2.94 18.33 -0.54
CA ASN A 29 -2.70 18.35 -1.98
C ASN A 29 -3.40 17.16 -2.64
N ILE A 30 -3.20 16.97 -3.94
CA ILE A 30 -3.83 15.88 -4.71
C ILE A 30 -3.49 14.47 -4.17
N PHE A 31 -2.33 14.29 -3.52
CA PHE A 31 -1.92 13.02 -2.93
C PHE A 31 -2.67 12.67 -1.64
N SER A 32 -3.50 13.58 -1.10
CA SER A 32 -4.46 13.26 -0.03
C SER A 32 -5.49 12.20 -0.44
N THR A 33 -5.63 11.94 -1.75
CA THR A 33 -6.51 10.91 -2.31
C THR A 33 -5.86 9.51 -2.34
N LEU A 34 -4.57 9.37 -2.02
CA LEU A 34 -3.89 8.08 -2.02
C LEU A 34 -4.46 7.17 -0.94
N GLN A 35 -4.99 6.00 -1.33
CA GLN A 35 -5.55 5.01 -0.40
C GLN A 35 -4.62 3.83 -0.14
N VAL A 36 -3.82 3.41 -1.14
CA VAL A 36 -2.95 2.23 -1.06
C VAL A 36 -1.58 2.57 -1.62
N PHE A 37 -0.54 2.15 -0.91
CA PHE A 37 0.83 2.14 -1.40
C PHE A 37 1.22 0.73 -1.83
N VAL A 38 1.90 0.63 -2.97
CA VAL A 38 2.57 -0.59 -3.44
C VAL A 38 4.07 -0.33 -3.44
N ILE A 39 4.84 -1.23 -2.85
CA ILE A 39 6.30 -1.19 -2.78
C ILE A 39 6.87 -2.47 -3.36
N SER A 40 7.88 -2.35 -4.22
CA SER A 40 8.48 -3.50 -4.89
C SER A 40 9.94 -3.29 -5.22
N ASN A 41 10.69 -4.39 -5.28
CA ASN A 41 12.03 -4.46 -5.87
C ASN A 41 12.07 -5.45 -7.05
N GLU A 42 10.97 -5.58 -7.78
CA GLU A 42 10.70 -6.53 -8.88
C GLU A 42 10.50 -7.98 -8.44
N GLN A 43 11.31 -8.47 -7.50
CA GLN A 43 11.25 -9.85 -7.01
C GLN A 43 10.37 -10.03 -5.77
N THR A 44 10.13 -8.97 -5.00
CA THR A 44 9.31 -8.95 -3.79
C THR A 44 8.40 -7.74 -3.86
N THR A 45 7.09 -7.97 -3.82
CA THR A 45 6.06 -6.92 -3.91
C THR A 45 5.18 -6.97 -2.67
N ARG A 46 4.93 -5.79 -2.08
CA ARG A 46 4.06 -5.63 -0.90
C ARG A 46 3.14 -4.44 -1.11
N TYR A 47 2.04 -4.42 -0.37
CA TYR A 47 1.14 -3.28 -0.33
C TYR A 47 0.68 -2.99 1.10
N PHE A 48 0.26 -1.76 1.35
CA PHE A 48 -0.32 -1.32 2.62
C PHE A 48 -1.24 -0.13 2.42
N ALA A 49 -2.24 0.03 3.29
CA ALA A 49 -3.14 1.17 3.25
C ALA A 49 -2.43 2.46 3.69
N ASN A 50 -2.83 3.58 3.09
CA ASN A 50 -2.47 4.90 3.60
C ASN A 50 -3.15 5.11 4.96
N ALA A 51 -2.41 5.66 5.92
CA ALA A 51 -2.88 5.94 7.27
C ALA A 51 -2.18 7.19 7.80
N LEU A 52 -2.60 7.69 8.96
CA LEU A 52 -1.85 8.75 9.63
C LEU A 52 -0.43 8.24 9.93
N PRO A 53 0.61 9.10 9.92
CA PRO A 53 2.00 8.66 10.10
C PRO A 53 2.25 7.82 11.35
N LYS A 54 1.51 8.11 12.43
CA LYS A 54 1.53 7.37 13.70
C LYS A 54 0.99 5.92 13.58
N ASP A 55 0.13 5.66 12.60
CA ASP A 55 -0.59 4.41 12.39
C ASP A 55 0.01 3.57 11.24
N ILE A 56 0.99 4.10 10.49
CA ILE A 56 1.75 3.36 9.48
C ILE A 56 2.73 2.42 10.20
N HIS A 57 2.36 1.14 10.32
CA HIS A 57 3.17 0.10 10.96
C HIS A 57 3.59 -1.02 10.01
N LYS A 58 4.81 -1.53 10.17
CA LYS A 58 5.37 -2.64 9.36
C LYS A 58 4.51 -3.91 9.39
N LYS A 59 3.76 -4.15 10.47
CA LYS A 59 2.84 -5.30 10.60
C LYS A 59 1.67 -5.26 9.62
N PHE A 60 1.38 -4.10 9.04
CA PHE A 60 0.32 -3.88 8.05
C PHE A 60 0.85 -3.85 6.61
N VAL A 61 2.09 -4.33 6.39
CA VAL A 61 2.68 -4.50 5.06
C VAL A 61 2.43 -5.93 4.59
N PHE A 62 1.53 -6.09 3.62
CA PHE A 62 1.00 -7.38 3.22
C PHE A 62 1.59 -7.88 1.89
N SER A 63 1.68 -9.20 1.75
CA SER A 63 1.92 -9.88 0.47
C SER A 63 0.59 -10.10 -0.25
N TRP A 64 0.57 -9.87 -1.57
CA TRP A 64 -0.57 -10.28 -2.39
C TRP A 64 -0.66 -11.80 -2.46
N ARG A 65 -1.87 -12.32 -2.47
CA ARG A 65 -2.14 -13.75 -2.58
C ARG A 65 -3.24 -14.04 -3.58
N THR A 66 -3.08 -15.13 -4.31
CA THR A 66 -4.10 -15.71 -5.17
C THR A 66 -5.19 -16.39 -4.33
N THR A 67 -6.29 -16.77 -4.98
CA THR A 67 -7.44 -17.46 -4.34
C THR A 67 -7.07 -18.82 -3.74
N ASP A 68 -6.03 -19.46 -4.26
CA ASP A 68 -5.42 -20.69 -3.72
C ASP A 68 -4.33 -20.41 -2.64
N ASN A 69 -4.29 -19.18 -2.11
CA ASN A 69 -3.40 -18.73 -1.03
C ASN A 69 -1.89 -18.76 -1.37
N ARG A 70 -1.53 -18.80 -2.65
CA ARG A 70 -0.13 -18.66 -3.06
C ARG A 70 0.31 -17.21 -3.04
N LYS A 71 1.52 -16.96 -2.55
CA LYS A 71 2.11 -15.61 -2.51
C LYS A 71 2.52 -15.18 -3.92
N VAL A 72 2.15 -13.95 -4.28
CA VAL A 72 2.58 -13.29 -5.51
C VAL A 72 3.65 -12.27 -5.13
N GLU A 73 4.90 -12.61 -5.47
CA GLU A 73 6.08 -11.83 -5.12
C GLU A 73 6.59 -10.98 -6.30
N ASN A 74 6.48 -11.52 -7.52
CA ASN A 74 6.92 -10.88 -8.75
C ASN A 74 6.03 -9.67 -9.11
N LEU A 75 6.65 -8.54 -9.43
CA LEU A 75 5.95 -7.29 -9.74
C LEU A 75 5.02 -7.42 -10.96
N TYR A 76 5.47 -8.07 -12.04
CA TYR A 76 4.68 -8.19 -13.26
C TYR A 76 3.44 -9.06 -13.06
N GLU A 77 3.58 -10.14 -12.29
CA GLU A 77 2.44 -10.98 -11.92
C GLU A 77 1.45 -10.21 -11.03
N PHE A 78 1.96 -9.48 -10.03
CA PHE A 78 1.13 -8.62 -9.18
C PHE A 78 0.35 -7.59 -9.99
N VAL A 79 1.04 -6.84 -10.87
CA VAL A 79 0.43 -5.80 -11.71
C VAL A 79 -0.60 -6.41 -12.64
N LYS A 80 -0.33 -7.58 -13.24
CA LYS A 80 -1.30 -8.28 -14.08
C LYS A 80 -2.55 -8.67 -13.29
N GLN A 81 -2.44 -9.07 -12.03
CA GLN A 81 -3.60 -9.40 -11.22
C GLN A 81 -4.36 -8.15 -10.75
N VAL A 82 -3.64 -7.11 -10.33
CA VAL A 82 -4.24 -5.89 -9.79
C VAL A 82 -4.85 -5.01 -10.88
N LEU A 83 -4.22 -4.90 -12.06
CA LEU A 83 -4.67 -4.04 -13.17
C LEU A 83 -5.53 -4.75 -14.21
N ASN A 84 -5.75 -6.08 -14.12
CA ASN A 84 -6.73 -6.71 -14.99
C ASN A 84 -8.14 -6.19 -14.63
N ILE A 85 -8.75 -5.57 -15.64
CA ILE A 85 -9.67 -4.43 -15.51
C ILE A 85 -11.05 -4.71 -14.86
N PRO A 86 -11.56 -5.95 -14.64
CA PRO A 86 -12.75 -6.14 -13.80
C PRO A 86 -12.49 -5.92 -12.29
N ASP A 87 -11.24 -6.02 -11.81
CA ASP A 87 -10.95 -6.09 -10.37
C ASP A 87 -10.34 -4.80 -9.77
N ALA A 88 -9.59 -4.01 -10.55
CA ALA A 88 -9.11 -2.69 -10.11
C ALA A 88 -10.26 -1.75 -9.73
N HIS A 89 -11.32 -1.74 -10.55
CA HIS A 89 -12.55 -1.00 -10.27
C HIS A 89 -13.25 -1.51 -9.00
N ARG A 90 -13.23 -2.82 -8.72
CA ARG A 90 -13.81 -3.39 -7.49
C ARG A 90 -12.97 -3.11 -6.24
N LEU A 91 -11.64 -3.07 -6.33
CA LEU A 91 -10.77 -2.75 -5.19
C LEU A 91 -10.99 -1.31 -4.70
N ILE A 92 -11.13 -0.35 -5.63
CA ILE A 92 -11.37 1.06 -5.29
C ILE A 92 -12.81 1.28 -4.81
N VAL A 93 -13.79 0.64 -5.45
CA VAL A 93 -15.22 0.83 -5.13
C VAL A 93 -15.67 0.07 -3.86
N ASN A 94 -15.16 -1.14 -3.60
CA ASN A 94 -15.71 -2.00 -2.53
C ASN A 94 -14.94 -1.98 -1.20
N TYR A 95 -13.73 -1.41 -1.14
CA TYR A 95 -12.92 -1.36 0.10
C TYR A 95 -12.73 0.04 0.69
N THR A 96 -13.37 1.06 0.11
CA THR A 96 -13.51 2.36 0.78
C THR A 96 -14.70 2.28 1.74
N ILE A 97 -14.46 1.89 2.99
CA ILE A 97 -15.40 2.26 4.06
C ILE A 97 -15.18 3.74 4.31
N VAL A 98 -16.10 4.57 3.81
CA VAL A 98 -16.20 5.96 4.28
C VAL A 98 -16.69 5.86 5.72
N SER A 99 -15.86 6.24 6.69
CA SER A 99 -16.35 6.49 8.04
C SER A 99 -17.25 7.73 7.98
N GLU A 100 -18.56 7.54 7.83
CA GLU A 100 -19.54 8.53 8.27
C GLU A 100 -19.46 8.57 9.79
N ASP A 101 -18.68 9.50 10.34
CA ASP A 101 -18.83 9.93 11.72
C ASP A 101 -18.32 11.36 11.87
N GLN A 102 -19.08 12.29 11.28
CA GLN A 102 -19.21 13.62 11.84
C GLN A 102 -20.59 14.13 11.44
N PHE A 103 -21.54 14.18 12.40
CA PHE A 103 -22.53 15.25 12.64
C PHE A 103 -23.67 14.77 13.57
N ALA A 104 -23.43 14.81 14.89
CA ALA A 104 -24.40 15.10 15.96
C ALA A 104 -23.59 15.17 17.26
N TYR A 105 -23.41 16.28 17.97
CA TYR A 105 -24.34 17.33 18.34
C TYR A 105 -23.62 18.67 18.51
N SER A 106 -24.38 19.73 18.25
CA SER A 106 -24.28 21.07 18.84
C SER A 106 -24.21 21.04 20.38
#